data_AF-A0A1Y5JP67-F1
#
_entry.id   AF-A0A1Y5JP67-F1
#
_cell.length_a   1.000
_cell.length_b   1.000
_cell.length_c   1.000
_cell.angle_alpha   90.00
_cell.angle_beta   90.00
_cell.angle_gamma   90.00
#
_symmetry.space_group_name_H-M   'P 1'
#
loop_
_entity.id
_entity.type
_entity.pdbx_description
1 polymer ?
#
loop_
_entity_poly.entity_id
_entity_poly.type
_entity_poly.pdbx_seq_one_letter_code
_entity_poly.pdbx_strand_id
1 'polypeptide(L)'
;MNTPNKVDNDKLVFKALALKLNESSRYQNPSYQVLVNYLNNMNLKTSWGNEWTRKSLFRYLQRNGFSGVWGLRKSLEQYTKLAKFI
;
A
#
# COMPACT_ATOMS: atom_id res chain seq x y z
N MET A 1 4.72 -9.43 18.37
CA MET A 1 3.63 -8.69 19.07
C MET A 1 3.14 -7.57 18.16
N ASN A 2 1.85 -7.56 17.82
CA ASN A 2 1.22 -6.47 17.07
C ASN A 2 0.78 -5.39 18.07
N THR A 3 1.48 -4.25 18.10
CA THR A 3 1.08 -3.11 18.90
C THR A 3 -0.02 -2.31 18.18
N PRO A 4 -1.01 -1.73 18.89
CA PRO A 4 -2.10 -0.96 18.29
C PRO A 4 -1.61 0.13 17.31
N ASN A 5 -0.57 0.86 17.70
CA ASN A 5 0.06 1.90 16.88
C ASN A 5 0.58 1.38 15.53
N LYS A 6 1.06 0.13 15.47
CA LYS A 6 1.54 -0.47 14.23
C LYS A 6 0.37 -0.82 13.31
N VAL A 7 -0.69 -1.39 13.87
CA VAL A 7 -1.90 -1.77 13.11
C VAL A 7 -2.54 -0.52 12.50
N ASP A 8 -2.62 0.57 13.25
CA ASP A 8 -3.20 1.81 12.75
C ASP A 8 -2.31 2.47 11.68
N ASN A 9 -0.98 2.41 11.83
CA ASN A 9 -0.06 2.83 10.78
C ASN A 9 -0.22 1.99 9.50
N ASP A 10 -0.30 0.67 9.61
CA ASP A 10 -0.48 -0.21 8.46
C ASP A 10 -1.79 0.08 7.73
N LYS A 11 -2.89 0.30 8.46
CA LYS A 11 -4.17 0.73 7.87
C LYS A 11 -4.02 2.05 7.10
N LEU A 12 -3.33 3.04 7.66
CA LEU A 12 -3.10 4.33 7.00
C LEU A 12 -2.28 4.18 5.72
N VAL A 13 -1.19 3.40 5.78
CA VAL A 13 -0.35 3.11 4.60
C VAL A 13 -1.15 2.40 3.52
N PHE A 14 -1.91 1.36 3.86
CA PHE A 14 -2.75 0.66 2.88
C PHE A 14 -3.84 1.55 2.29
N LYS A 15 -4.49 2.39 3.10
CA LYS A 15 -5.48 3.36 2.63
C LYS A 15 -4.85 4.33 1.62
N ALA A 16 -3.69 4.89 1.93
CA ALA A 16 -2.97 5.79 1.03
C ALA A 16 -2.57 5.10 -0.27
N LEU A 17 -2.04 3.88 -0.20
CA LEU A 17 -1.68 3.10 -1.39
C LEU A 17 -2.91 2.78 -2.26
N ALA A 18 -4.03 2.36 -1.65
CA ALA A 18 -5.26 2.05 -2.36
C ALA A 18 -5.83 3.28 -3.08
N LEU A 19 -5.86 4.45 -2.42
CA LEU A 19 -6.24 5.71 -3.04
C LEU A 19 -5.38 5.99 -4.27
N LYS A 20 -4.05 5.92 -4.12
CA LYS A 20 -3.14 6.22 -5.22
C LYS A 20 -3.22 5.22 -6.38
N LEU A 21 -3.56 3.96 -6.10
CA LEU A 21 -3.78 2.93 -7.10
C LEU A 21 -5.10 3.10 -7.86
N ASN A 22 -6.12 3.66 -7.21
CA ASN A 22 -7.43 3.92 -7.83
C ASN A 22 -7.40 5.16 -8.74
N GLU A 23 -6.51 6.12 -8.47
CA GLU A 23 -6.25 7.26 -9.38
C GLU A 23 -5.55 6.84 -10.68
N SER A 24 -4.86 5.69 -10.67
CA SER A 24 -4.12 5.23 -11.84
C SER A 24 -5.02 4.42 -12.78
N SER A 25 -4.68 4.46 -14.07
CA SER A 25 -5.36 3.63 -15.07
C SER A 25 -5.34 2.16 -14.67
N ARG A 26 -6.44 1.45 -14.98
CA ARG A 26 -6.56 0.05 -14.60
C ARG A 26 -5.47 -0.86 -15.15
N TYR A 27 -4.88 -0.47 -16.28
CA TYR A 27 -3.85 -1.21 -17.00
C TYR A 27 -2.43 -0.78 -16.63
N GLN A 28 -2.29 0.28 -15.83
CA GLN A 28 -0.99 0.85 -15.50
C GLN A 28 -0.93 1.27 -14.03
N ASN A 29 -0.14 0.53 -13.27
CA ASN A 29 0.14 0.90 -11.89
C ASN A 29 1.10 2.10 -11.81
N PRO A 30 0.97 2.95 -10.77
CA PRO A 30 1.98 3.94 -10.47
C PRO A 30 3.31 3.26 -10.16
N SER A 31 4.40 3.93 -10.52
CA SER A 31 5.74 3.42 -10.19
C SER A 31 5.96 3.45 -8.67
N TYR A 32 6.90 2.63 -8.18
CA TYR A 32 7.30 2.68 -6.78
C TYR A 32 7.78 4.07 -6.36
N GLN A 33 8.40 4.84 -7.28
CA GLN A 33 8.84 6.20 -6.95
C GLN A 33 7.65 7.11 -6.64
N VAL A 34 6.59 7.03 -7.45
CA VAL A 34 5.36 7.82 -7.24
C VAL A 34 4.72 7.44 -5.91
N LEU A 35 4.60 6.15 -5.62
CA LEU A 35 4.01 5.66 -4.37
C LEU A 35 4.81 6.09 -3.14
N VAL A 36 6.14 5.97 -3.19
CA VAL A 36 7.02 6.38 -2.10
C VAL A 36 6.94 7.89 -1.85
N ASN A 37 7.01 8.69 -2.90
CA ASN A 37 6.88 10.15 -2.78
C ASN A 37 5.52 10.51 -2.16
N TYR A 38 4.45 9.84 -2.58
CA TYR A 38 3.12 10.05 -2.03
C TYR A 38 3.05 9.75 -0.52
N LEU A 39 3.57 8.60 -0.10
CA LEU A 39 3.60 8.22 1.33
C LEU A 39 4.44 9.20 2.16
N ASN A 40 5.63 9.56 1.68
CA ASN A 40 6.52 10.48 2.40
C ASN A 40 5.93 11.90 2.50
N ASN A 41 5.27 12.38 1.44
CA ASN A 41 4.58 13.69 1.45
C ASN A 41 3.41 13.73 2.44
N MET A 42 2.76 12.58 2.69
CA MET A 42 1.74 12.43 3.73
C MET A 42 2.32 12.23 5.13
N ASN A 43 3.65 12.32 5.28
CA ASN A 43 4.38 12.02 6.51
C ASN A 43 4.11 10.61 7.08
N LEU A 44 3.70 9.66 6.22
CA LEU A 44 3.53 8.27 6.60
C LEU A 44 4.90 7.61 6.60
N LYS A 45 5.37 7.21 7.78
CA LYS A 45 6.68 6.57 7.93
C LYS A 45 6.54 5.04 7.97
N THR A 46 7.66 4.37 7.75
CA THR A 46 7.75 2.94 8.05
C THR A 46 7.48 2.68 9.53
N SER A 47 7.21 1.44 9.90
CA SER A 47 7.02 1.04 11.31
C SER A 47 8.18 1.40 12.25
N TRP A 48 9.35 1.74 11.70
CA TRP A 48 10.54 2.13 12.47
C TRP A 48 10.80 3.64 12.40
N GLY A 49 9.85 4.43 11.87
CA GLY A 49 9.97 5.90 11.76
C GLY A 49 10.76 6.39 10.54
N ASN A 50 11.34 5.49 9.73
CA ASN A 50 12.09 5.88 8.54
C ASN A 50 11.19 6.29 7.37
N GLU A 51 11.73 7.12 6.48
CA GLU A 51 11.11 7.39 5.18
C GLU A 51 11.02 6.15 4.30
N TRP A 52 10.02 6.14 3.44
CA TRP A 52 9.89 5.11 2.44
C TRP A 52 10.96 5.27 1.36
N THR A 53 11.52 4.13 0.98
CA THR A 53 12.29 3.93 -0.25
C THR A 53 11.59 2.91 -1.13
N ARG A 54 11.88 2.91 -2.44
CA ARG A 54 11.31 1.94 -3.40
C ARG A 54 11.50 0.49 -2.91
N LYS A 55 12.70 0.17 -2.43
CA LYS A 55 13.07 -1.14 -1.89
C LYS A 55 12.27 -1.48 -0.63
N SER A 56 12.18 -0.54 0.32
CA SER A 56 11.44 -0.77 1.56
C SER A 56 9.93 -0.98 1.33
N LEU A 57 9.33 -0.23 0.39
CA LEU A 57 7.93 -0.38 0.02
C LEU A 57 7.68 -1.74 -0.63
N PHE A 58 8.54 -2.15 -1.56
CA PHE A 58 8.44 -3.49 -2.15
C PHE A 58 8.51 -4.60 -1.10
N ARG A 59 9.51 -4.56 -0.20
CA ARG A 59 9.64 -5.54 0.88
C ARG A 59 8.48 -5.51 1.87
N TYR A 60 7.93 -4.32 2.13
CA TYR A 60 6.74 -4.16 2.94
C TYR A 60 5.54 -4.85 2.33
N LEU A 61 5.29 -4.67 1.02
CA LEU A 61 4.21 -5.36 0.31
C LEU A 61 4.38 -6.88 0.37
N GLN A 62 5.60 -7.40 0.17
CA GLN A 62 5.89 -8.83 0.28
C GLN A 62 5.60 -9.41 1.67
N ARG A 63 6.01 -8.70 2.74
CA ARG A 63 5.72 -9.13 4.12
C ARG A 63 4.22 -9.15 4.44
N ASN A 64 3.43 -8.37 3.72
CA ASN A 64 1.97 -8.34 3.84
C ASN A 64 1.26 -9.24 2.83
N GLY A 65 1.98 -10.17 2.18
CA GLY A 65 1.38 -11.18 1.30
C GLY A 65 1.18 -10.74 -0.16
N PHE A 66 1.65 -9.56 -0.55
CA PHE A 66 1.53 -9.07 -1.93
C PHE A 66 2.84 -9.28 -2.70
N SER A 67 2.77 -9.77 -3.93
CA SER A 67 3.94 -9.91 -4.82
C SER A 67 4.56 -8.56 -5.27
N GLY A 68 3.96 -7.44 -4.87
CA GLY A 68 4.33 -6.07 -5.22
C GLY A 68 3.08 -5.24 -5.47
N VAL A 69 3.22 -4.09 -6.14
CA VAL A 69 2.08 -3.20 -6.47
C VAL A 69 0.99 -3.93 -7.26
N TRP A 70 1.37 -4.79 -8.21
CA TRP A 70 0.43 -5.62 -8.95
C TRP A 70 -0.34 -6.59 -8.07
N GLY A 71 0.33 -7.24 -7.12
CA GLY A 71 -0.32 -8.15 -6.16
C GLY A 71 -1.33 -7.42 -5.28
N LEU A 72 -0.97 -6.22 -4.81
CA LEU A 72 -1.87 -5.38 -4.03
C LEU A 72 -3.12 -4.99 -4.84
N ARG A 73 -2.95 -4.49 -6.07
CA ARG A 73 -4.06 -4.13 -6.95
C ARG A 73 -5.02 -5.31 -7.20
N LYS A 74 -4.49 -6.48 -7.57
CA LYS A 74 -5.30 -7.68 -7.80
C LYS A 74 -6.14 -8.04 -6.57
N SER A 75 -5.55 -7.91 -5.39
CA SER A 75 -6.23 -8.19 -4.12
C SER A 75 -7.35 -7.18 -3.85
N LEU A 76 -7.12 -5.89 -4.13
CA LEU A 76 -8.15 -4.84 -4.02
C LEU A 76 -9.31 -5.07 -5.00
N GLU A 77 -9.00 -5.44 -6.25
CA GLU A 77 -10.00 -5.76 -7.27
C GLU A 77 -10.84 -6.98 -6.86
N GLN A 78 -10.20 -8.02 -6.30
CA GLN A 78 -10.90 -9.20 -5.78
C GLN A 78 -11.78 -8.86 -4.58
N TYR A 79 -11.28 -8.07 -3.63
CA TYR A 79 -12.06 -7.61 -2.49
C TYR A 79 -13.29 -6.81 -2.94
N THR A 80 -13.10 -5.88 -3.88
CA THR A 80 -14.20 -5.06 -4.42
C THR A 80 -15.25 -5.91 -5.12
N LYS A 81 -14.83 -6.98 -5.82
CA LYS A 81 -15.77 -7.94 -6.41
C LYS A 81 -16.57 -8.66 -5.34
N LEU A 82 -15.91 -9.17 -4.29
CA LEU A 82 -16.57 -9.89 -3.20
C LEU A 82 -17.52 -8.99 -2.40
N ALA A 83 -17.11 -7.76 -2.13
CA ALA A 83 -17.91 -6.76 -1.41
C ALA A 83 -19.17 -6.32 -2.15
N LYS A 84 -19.34 -6.64 -3.44
CA LYS A 84 -20.61 -6.42 -4.17
C LYS A 84 -21.69 -7.46 -3.84
N PHE A 85 -21.31 -8.57 -3.21
CA PHE A 85 -22.18 -9.71 -2.92
C PHE A 85 -22.53 -9.84 -1.43
N ILE A 86 -22.05 -8.92 -0.59
CA ILE A 86 -22.31 -8.85 0.86
C ILE A 86 -23.03 -7.52 1.10
#